data_AF-A0A498G2C6-F1
#
_entry.id   AF-A0A498G2C6-F1
#
_cell.length_a   1.000
_cell.length_b   1.000
_cell.length_c   1.000
_cell.angle_alpha   90.00
_cell.angle_beta   90.00
_cell.angle_gamma   90.00
#
_symmetry.space_group_name_H-M   'P 1'
#
loop_
_entity.id
_entity.type
_entity.pdbx_description
1 polymer ?
#
loop_
_entity_poly.entity_id
_entity_poly.type
_entity_poly.pdbx_seq_one_letter_code
_entity_poly.pdbx_strand_id
1 'polypeptide(L)' 'DDNPAPASDIAEAADTSVQNARYHLEHLCEADLVETVDTWYSKKGTEMTVYALSVEELVIQLRR' A
#
# COMPACT_ATOMS: atom_id res chain seq x y z
N ASP A 1 8.18 9.34 -0.93
CA ASP A 1 8.42 9.05 0.50
C ASP A 1 7.93 7.66 0.80
N ASP A 2 8.77 6.85 1.42
CA ASP A 2 8.44 5.47 1.84
C ASP A 2 7.59 5.45 3.11
N ASN A 3 6.78 6.50 3.31
CA ASN A 3 5.97 6.62 4.49
C ASN A 3 4.73 5.72 4.39
N PRO A 4 4.25 5.19 5.52
CA PRO A 4 3.00 4.45 5.55
C PRO A 4 1.86 5.27 4.97
N ALA A 5 1.02 4.64 4.16
CA ALA A 5 -0.07 5.31 3.47
C ALA A 5 -1.29 4.41 3.35
N PRO A 6 -2.51 4.98 3.37
CA PRO A 6 -3.69 4.20 3.10
C PRO A 6 -3.81 3.85 1.61
N ALA A 7 -4.60 2.83 1.30
CA ALA A 7 -4.79 2.36 -0.08
C ALA A 7 -5.29 3.45 -1.04
N SER A 8 -5.99 4.49 -0.57
CA SER A 8 -6.42 5.62 -1.41
C SER A 8 -5.24 6.45 -1.92
N ASP A 9 -4.29 6.73 -1.05
CA ASP A 9 -3.17 7.63 -1.33
C ASP A 9 -2.14 6.89 -2.19
N ILE A 10 -1.97 5.58 -1.93
CA ILE A 10 -1.19 4.68 -2.78
C ILE A 10 -1.81 4.59 -4.18
N ALA A 11 -3.14 4.48 -4.28
CA ALA A 11 -3.83 4.44 -5.57
C ALA A 11 -3.65 5.74 -6.36
N GLU A 12 -3.74 6.89 -5.69
CA GLU A 12 -3.48 8.21 -6.29
C GLU A 12 -2.03 8.32 -6.78
N ALA A 13 -1.05 7.93 -5.95
CA ALA A 13 0.37 7.97 -6.32
C ALA A 13 0.73 7.02 -7.48
N ALA A 14 0.05 5.88 -7.57
CA ALA A 14 0.28 4.87 -8.61
C ALA A 14 -0.62 5.04 -9.85
N ASP A 15 -1.39 6.12 -9.94
CA ASP A 15 -2.37 6.40 -11.02
C ASP A 15 -3.27 5.20 -11.32
N THR A 16 -3.87 4.64 -10.27
CA THR A 16 -4.74 3.47 -10.37
C THR A 16 -6.00 3.61 -9.51
N SER A 17 -6.95 2.68 -9.64
CA SER A 17 -8.14 2.71 -8.80
C SER A 17 -7.83 2.22 -7.39
N VAL A 18 -8.58 2.70 -6.39
CA VAL A 18 -8.46 2.19 -5.00
C VAL A 18 -8.72 0.68 -4.93
N GLN A 19 -9.60 0.15 -5.78
CA GLN A 19 -9.85 -1.29 -5.85
C GLN A 19 -8.62 -2.04 -6.38
N ASN A 20 -7.97 -1.53 -7.42
CA ASN A 20 -6.76 -2.14 -7.98
C ASN A 20 -5.58 -2.06 -7.00
N ALA A 21 -5.41 -0.93 -6.32
CA ALA A 21 -4.41 -0.79 -5.26
C ALA A 21 -4.64 -1.79 -4.13
N ARG A 22 -5.87 -1.92 -3.62
CA ARG A 22 -6.21 -2.92 -2.58
C ARG A 22 -5.90 -4.34 -3.03
N TYR A 23 -6.32 -4.71 -4.25
CA TYR A 23 -6.02 -6.02 -4.82
C TYR A 23 -4.51 -6.30 -4.78
N HIS A 24 -3.68 -5.40 -5.28
CA HIS A 24 -2.23 -5.61 -5.28
C HIS A 24 -1.61 -5.57 -3.87
N LEU A 25 -2.07 -4.67 -3.00
CA LEU A 25 -1.58 -4.59 -1.61
C LEU A 25 -1.87 -5.88 -0.84
N GLU A 26 -3.04 -6.50 -1.02
CA GLU A 26 -3.35 -7.80 -0.42
C GLU A 26 -2.37 -8.88 -0.88
N HIS A 27 -2.05 -8.95 -2.18
CA HIS A 27 -1.08 -9.92 -2.71
C HIS A 27 0.35 -9.64 -2.23
N LEU A 28 0.72 -8.37 -2.07
CA LEU A 28 2.02 -7.98 -1.54
C LEU A 28 2.15 -8.29 -0.03
N CYS A 29 1.06 -8.18 0.72
CA CYS A 29 1.00 -8.63 2.12
C CYS A 29 1.13 -10.15 2.22
N GLU A 30 0.43 -10.90 1.36
CA GLU A 30 0.57 -12.37 1.30
C GLU A 30 1.99 -12.82 0.92
N ALA A 31 2.73 -11.98 0.20
CA ALA A 31 4.12 -12.21 -0.18
C ALA A 31 5.14 -11.67 0.83
N ASP A 32 4.70 -11.16 1.99
CA ASP A 32 5.54 -10.53 3.02
C ASP A 32 6.40 -9.36 2.48
N LEU A 33 5.94 -8.63 1.45
CA LEU A 33 6.63 -7.45 0.89
C LEU A 33 6.08 -6.12 1.42
N VAL A 34 4.82 -6.14 1.88
CA VAL A 34 4.10 -5.01 2.46
C VAL A 34 3.40 -5.53 3.72
N GLU A 35 3.15 -4.66 4.69
CA GLU A 35 2.37 -5.00 5.89
C GLU A 35 1.37 -3.90 6.24
N THR A 36 0.34 -4.29 6.99
CA THR A 36 -0.60 -3.33 7.59
C THR A 36 -0.02 -2.83 8.91
N VAL A 37 0.26 -1.55 9.00
CA VAL A 37 0.97 -0.97 10.16
C VAL A 37 0.07 -0.12 11.07
N ASP A 38 -1.08 0.34 10.57
CA ASP A 38 -1.98 1.23 11.31
C ASP A 38 -3.40 1.25 10.71
N THR A 39 -4.32 1.89 11.43
CA THR A 39 -5.65 2.26 10.97
C THR A 39 -5.84 3.77 11.13
N TRP A 40 -6.03 4.46 10.02
CA TRP A 40 -6.37 5.88 10.00
C TRP A 40 -7.86 6.10 9.75
N TYR A 41 -8.30 7.35 9.91
CA TYR A 41 -9.68 7.74 9.66
C TYR A 41 -9.73 8.86 8.60
N SER A 42 -10.60 8.69 7.62
CA SER A 42 -10.87 9.72 6.61
C SER A 42 -11.51 10.95 7.25
N LYS A 43 -11.58 12.07 6.52
CA LYS A 43 -12.35 13.26 6.94
C LYS A 43 -13.83 12.95 7.22
N LYS A 44 -14.37 11.88 6.63
CA LYS A 44 -15.75 11.42 6.84
C LYS A 44 -15.86 10.37 7.96
N GLY A 45 -14.78 10.08 8.69
CA GLY A 45 -14.74 9.11 9.77
C GLY A 45 -14.70 7.65 9.30
N THR A 46 -14.36 7.40 8.03
CA THR A 46 -14.21 6.03 7.52
C THR A 46 -12.85 5.47 7.91
N GLU A 47 -12.81 4.26 8.46
CA GLU A 47 -11.56 3.54 8.73
C GLU A 47 -10.80 3.22 7.43
N MET A 48 -9.48 3.40 7.49
CA MET A 48 -8.56 3.24 6.38
C MET A 48 -7.35 2.46 6.87
N THR A 49 -7.19 1.24 6.40
CA THR A 49 -5.97 0.45 6.62
C THR A 49 -4.77 1.17 6.00
N VAL A 50 -3.68 1.24 6.75
CA VAL A 50 -2.43 1.89 6.37
C VAL A 50 -1.38 0.82 6.10
N TYR A 51 -0.66 0.98 4.99
CA TYR A 51 0.30 0.02 4.47
C TYR A 51 1.70 0.61 4.44
N ALA A 52 2.72 -0.21 4.71
CA ALA A 52 4.13 0.12 4.58
C ALA A 52 4.92 -1.08 4.05
N LEU A 53 6.15 -0.85 3.58
CA LEU A 53 7.07 -1.96 3.27
C LEU A 53 7.38 -2.74 4.55
N SER A 54 7.38 -4.07 4.45
CA SER A 54 7.83 -4.97 5.53
C SER A 54 9.35 -5.07 5.63
N VAL A 55 10.06 -4.46 4.68
CA VAL A 55 11.51 -4.50 4.52
C VAL A 55 12.07 -3.10 4.36
N GLU A 56 13.35 -2.92 4.68
CA GLU A 56 14.02 -1.62 4.55
C GLU A 56 14.24 -1.21 3.09
N GLU A 57 14.35 -2.17 2.16
CA GLU A 57 14.60 -1.91 0.74
C GLU A 57 14.01 -3.01 -0.15
N LEU A 58 13.36 -2.62 -1.25
CA LEU A 58 12.84 -3.52 -2.28
C LEU A 58 13.52 -3.24 -3.64
N VAL A 59 14.28 -4.19 -4.16
CA VAL A 59 14.99 -4.06 -5.44
C VAL A 59 14.30 -4.86 -6.55
N ILE A 60 13.81 -4.17 -7.58
CA ILE A 60 13.17 -4.80 -8.75
C ILE A 60 14.15 -4.84 -9.92
N GLN A 61 14.57 -6.04 -10.33
CA GLN A 61 15.38 -6.24 -11.54
C GLN A 61 14.55 -6.81 -12.69
N LEU A 62 14.23 -5.97 -13.67
CA LEU A 62 13.57 -6.40 -14.90
C LEU A 62 14.61 -6.84 -15.94
N ARG A 63 14.42 -8.01 -16.54
CA ARG A 63 15.20 -8.49 -17.68
C ARG A 63 14.28 -8.59 -18.90
N ARG A 64 14.81 -8.27 -20.08
CA ARG A 64 14.13 -8.51 -21.36
C ARG A 64 14.30 -9.95 -21.80
#